data_AF-A0A7R9Y4K4-F1
#
_entry.id   AF-A0A7R9Y4K4-F1
#
_cell.length_a   1.000
_cell.length_b   1.000
_cell.length_c   1.000
_cell.angle_alpha   90.00
_cell.angle_beta   90.00
_cell.angle_gamma   90.00
#
_symmetry.space_group_name_H-M   'P 1'
#
loop_
_entity.id
_entity.type
_entity.pdbx_description
1 polymer ?
#
loop_
_entity_poly.entity_id
_entity_poly.type
_entity_poly.pdbx_seq_one_letter_code
_entity_poly.pdbx_strand_id
1 'polypeptide(L)'
;ATAQAATTQAGTAAAAEMVSLRAVLSACADAALRGCEEVRAVQATSRADDGTLASTRKDADDPRSVLTAADVAAQKAIVSALASAYPALRIVGEEDEDEEGVAPVEDTLRRDLINAGAADAADDDLVPLSELTVFVDPVDGTREFVEGRLGAVQ
;
A
#
# COMPACT_ATOMS: atom_id res chain seq x y z
N ALA A 1 -20.60 -38.91 -40.81
CA ALA A 1 -20.19 -38.69 -39.42
C ALA A 1 -18.69 -38.42 -39.41
N THR A 2 -18.31 -37.15 -39.44
CA THR A 2 -16.91 -36.70 -39.42
C THR A 2 -16.54 -36.43 -37.97
N ALA A 3 -15.57 -37.17 -37.44
CA ALA A 3 -15.05 -36.96 -36.10
C ALA A 3 -14.08 -35.77 -36.10
N GLN A 4 -14.41 -34.73 -35.34
CA GLN A 4 -13.47 -33.65 -35.02
C GLN A 4 -12.58 -34.11 -33.87
N ALA A 5 -11.26 -34.08 -34.10
CA ALA A 5 -10.25 -34.28 -33.08
C ALA A 5 -10.23 -33.06 -32.14
N ALA A 6 -10.40 -33.30 -30.85
CA ALA A 6 -10.24 -32.31 -29.81
C ALA A 6 -8.74 -32.08 -29.56
N THR A 7 -8.26 -30.88 -29.86
CA THR A 7 -6.91 -30.44 -29.50
C THR A 7 -6.92 -29.96 -28.05
N THR A 8 -6.37 -30.77 -27.14
CA THR A 8 -6.09 -30.32 -25.76
C THR A 8 -4.86 -29.42 -25.77
N GLN A 9 -5.05 -28.11 -25.68
CA GLN A 9 -3.96 -27.20 -25.32
C GLN A 9 -3.66 -27.39 -23.85
N ALA A 10 -2.53 -28.05 -23.55
CA ALA A 10 -1.92 -27.98 -22.24
C ALA A 10 -1.41 -26.54 -22.04
N GLY A 11 -2.13 -25.76 -21.25
CA GLY A 11 -1.64 -24.47 -20.77
C GLY A 11 -0.37 -24.72 -19.96
N THR A 12 0.76 -24.17 -20.41
CA THR A 12 1.97 -24.11 -19.59
C THR A 12 1.65 -23.22 -18.39
N ALA A 13 1.56 -23.82 -17.20
CA ALA A 13 1.52 -23.07 -15.96
C ALA A 13 2.75 -22.17 -15.94
N ALA A 14 2.54 -20.84 -15.99
CA ALA A 14 3.62 -19.89 -15.81
C ALA A 14 4.28 -20.19 -14.45
N ALA A 15 5.61 -20.28 -14.41
CA ALA A 15 6.32 -20.46 -13.16
C ALA A 15 5.95 -19.28 -12.23
N ALA A 16 5.53 -19.58 -11.01
CA ALA A 16 5.17 -18.54 -10.05
C ALA A 16 6.40 -17.67 -9.75
N GLU A 17 6.22 -16.35 -9.81
CA GLU A 17 7.27 -15.40 -9.42
C GLU A 17 7.55 -15.57 -7.93
N MET A 18 8.73 -16.08 -7.61
CA MET A 18 9.18 -16.24 -6.22
C MET A 18 9.86 -14.95 -5.76
N VAL A 19 9.44 -14.43 -4.61
CA VAL A 19 9.98 -13.20 -4.01
C VAL A 19 10.48 -13.46 -2.60
N SER A 20 11.49 -12.68 -2.20
CA SER A 20 11.93 -12.62 -0.80
C SER A 20 10.89 -11.89 0.03
N LEU A 21 10.33 -12.56 1.04
CA LEU A 21 9.37 -11.96 1.96
C LEU A 21 9.99 -10.77 2.71
N ARG A 22 11.28 -10.85 3.05
CA ARG A 22 12.02 -9.74 3.65
C ARG A 22 12.15 -8.53 2.73
N ALA A 23 12.41 -8.75 1.44
CA ALA A 23 12.49 -7.67 0.46
C ALA A 23 11.13 -7.01 0.23
N VAL A 24 10.04 -7.79 0.22
CA VAL A 24 8.68 -7.26 0.16
C VAL A 24 8.37 -6.44 1.41
N LEU A 25 8.69 -6.94 2.61
CA LEU A 25 8.48 -6.21 3.86
C LEU A 25 9.27 -4.89 3.91
N SER A 26 10.52 -4.91 3.44
CA SER A 26 11.34 -3.69 3.33
C SER A 26 10.73 -2.68 2.37
N ALA A 27 10.18 -3.14 1.25
CA ALA A 27 9.48 -2.28 0.30
C ALA A 27 8.18 -1.71 0.90
N CYS A 28 7.42 -2.49 1.68
CA CYS A 28 6.27 -1.99 2.44
C CYS A 28 6.68 -0.91 3.45
N ALA A 29 7.78 -1.10 4.17
CA ALA A 29 8.29 -0.10 5.11
C ALA A 29 8.71 1.19 4.39
N ASP A 30 9.35 1.09 3.23
CA ASP A 30 9.70 2.28 2.43
C ASP A 30 8.46 2.99 1.89
N ALA A 31 7.46 2.23 1.42
CA ALA A 31 6.18 2.78 0.96
C ALA A 31 5.44 3.50 2.09
N ALA A 32 5.40 2.90 3.29
CA ALA A 32 4.80 3.52 4.48
C ALA A 32 5.51 4.83 4.85
N LEU A 33 6.85 4.89 4.78
CA LEU A 33 7.59 6.13 5.01
C LEU A 33 7.17 7.25 4.05
N ARG A 34 6.97 6.93 2.77
CA ARG A 34 6.43 7.88 1.76
C ARG A 34 5.01 8.32 2.12
N GLY A 35 4.14 7.38 2.52
CA GLY A 35 2.81 7.70 3.05
C GLY A 35 2.87 8.69 4.22
N CYS A 36 3.77 8.46 5.19
CA CYS A 36 3.95 9.38 6.30
C CYS A 36 4.48 10.77 5.87
N GLU A 37 5.24 10.87 4.78
CA GLU A 37 5.67 12.16 4.22
C GLU A 37 4.47 12.97 3.72
N GLU A 38 3.53 12.34 3.03
CA GLU A 38 2.28 12.96 2.60
C GLU A 38 1.41 13.42 3.78
N VAL A 39 1.25 12.58 4.80
CA VAL A 39 0.51 12.94 6.03
C VAL A 39 1.12 14.19 6.68
N ARG A 40 2.46 14.25 6.80
CA ARG A 40 3.16 15.42 7.34
C ARG A 40 3.02 16.64 6.45
N ALA A 41 3.04 16.48 5.13
CA ALA A 41 2.87 17.59 4.18
C ALA A 41 1.47 18.21 4.28
N VAL A 42 0.42 17.38 4.37
CA VAL A 42 -0.97 17.83 4.56
C VAL A 42 -1.11 18.56 5.90
N GLN A 43 -0.57 17.98 6.99
CA GLN A 43 -0.58 18.63 8.29
C GLN A 43 0.15 19.99 8.28
N ALA A 44 1.33 20.06 7.66
CA ALA A 44 2.10 21.30 7.57
C ALA A 44 1.35 22.38 6.78
N THR A 45 0.68 21.98 5.70
CA THR A 45 -0.15 22.88 4.88
C THR A 45 -1.33 23.42 5.68
N SER A 46 -2.06 22.55 6.39
CA SER A 46 -3.16 22.95 7.27
C SER A 46 -2.69 23.93 8.35
N ARG A 47 -1.54 23.67 8.99
CA ARG A 47 -0.96 24.58 9.99
C ARG A 47 -0.54 25.95 9.44
N ALA A 48 -0.18 26.03 8.16
CA ALA A 48 0.19 27.28 7.52
C ALA A 48 -1.03 28.15 7.17
N ASP A 49 -2.23 27.56 7.14
CA ASP A 49 -3.50 28.25 6.94
C ASP A 49 -4.11 28.65 8.30
N ASP A 50 -5.18 27.99 8.75
CA ASP A 50 -5.81 28.24 10.05
C ASP A 50 -5.64 27.09 11.07
N GLY A 51 -4.94 26.01 10.68
CA GLY A 51 -4.76 24.80 11.48
C GLY A 51 -5.92 23.81 11.42
N THR A 52 -6.95 24.08 10.62
CA THR A 52 -8.11 23.20 10.42
C THR A 52 -7.79 22.17 9.33
N LEU A 53 -7.99 20.89 9.63
CA LEU A 53 -7.93 19.83 8.62
C LEU A 53 -9.32 19.63 8.02
N ALA A 54 -9.43 19.79 6.71
CA ALA A 54 -10.65 19.45 6.01
C ALA A 54 -10.89 17.94 6.09
N SER A 55 -12.08 17.55 6.50
CA SER A 55 -12.49 16.14 6.59
C SER A 55 -13.88 15.92 6.03
N THR A 56 -14.07 14.79 5.36
CA THR A 56 -15.39 14.25 4.97
C THR A 56 -15.70 13.03 5.83
N ARG A 57 -16.90 12.44 5.65
CA ARG A 57 -17.24 11.14 6.24
C ARG A 57 -17.63 10.18 5.13
N LYS A 58 -17.04 8.98 5.13
CA LYS A 58 -17.34 7.89 4.19
C LYS A 58 -18.76 7.35 4.42
N ASP A 59 -19.16 7.24 5.68
CA ASP A 59 -20.52 6.95 6.13
C ASP A 59 -21.07 8.15 6.92
N ALA A 60 -22.19 8.71 6.47
CA ALA A 60 -22.83 9.85 7.13
C ALA A 60 -23.24 9.52 8.58
N ASP A 61 -23.59 8.27 8.85
CA ASP A 61 -24.09 7.79 10.13
C ASP A 61 -22.96 7.27 11.05
N ASP A 62 -21.74 7.04 10.54
CA ASP A 62 -20.58 6.66 11.35
C ASP A 62 -19.63 7.85 11.60
N PRO A 63 -19.58 8.42 12.82
CA PRO A 63 -18.63 9.47 13.14
C PRO A 63 -17.16 8.99 13.18
N ARG A 64 -16.88 7.69 13.01
CA ARG A 64 -15.52 7.14 12.89
C ARG A 64 -15.04 7.02 11.46
N SER A 65 -15.92 7.09 10.46
CA SER A 65 -15.53 7.00 9.05
C SER A 65 -14.98 8.34 8.52
N VAL A 66 -14.24 9.07 9.36
CA VAL A 66 -13.66 10.36 9.00
C VAL A 66 -12.60 10.10 7.94
N LEU A 67 -12.58 10.95 6.92
CA LEU A 67 -11.62 10.88 5.82
C LEU A 67 -11.01 12.27 5.60
N THR A 68 -9.71 12.36 5.38
CA THR A 68 -9.01 13.60 5.06
C THR A 68 -8.19 13.47 3.78
N ALA A 69 -7.66 14.59 3.30
CA ALA A 69 -6.69 14.59 2.20
C ALA A 69 -5.40 13.82 2.55
N ALA A 70 -5.07 13.65 3.84
CA ALA A 70 -3.90 12.89 4.27
C ALA A 70 -4.07 11.39 3.99
N ASP A 71 -5.24 10.82 4.30
CA ASP A 71 -5.55 9.40 4.06
C ASP A 71 -5.45 9.07 2.55
N VAL A 72 -6.10 9.90 1.72
CA VAL A 72 -6.10 9.74 0.26
C VAL A 72 -4.69 9.87 -0.33
N ALA A 73 -3.93 10.88 0.09
CA ALA A 73 -2.58 11.11 -0.40
C ALA A 73 -1.62 10.00 0.04
N ALA A 74 -1.71 9.57 1.30
CA ALA A 74 -0.88 8.50 1.85
C ALA A 74 -1.19 7.15 1.19
N GLN A 75 -2.47 6.78 1.02
CA GLN A 75 -2.83 5.56 0.29
C GLN A 75 -2.31 5.61 -1.14
N LYS A 76 -2.51 6.72 -1.85
CA LYS A 76 -2.00 6.89 -3.21
C LYS A 76 -0.48 6.69 -3.26
N ALA A 77 0.29 7.28 -2.34
CA ALA A 77 1.74 7.13 -2.28
C ALA A 77 2.17 5.67 -2.01
N ILE A 78 1.50 4.99 -1.07
CA ILE A 78 1.81 3.61 -0.69
C ILE A 78 1.47 2.63 -1.82
N VAL A 79 0.22 2.65 -2.28
CA VAL A 79 -0.32 1.71 -3.28
C VAL A 79 0.41 1.90 -4.61
N SER A 80 0.64 3.15 -5.04
CA SER A 80 1.34 3.42 -6.30
C SER A 80 2.75 2.86 -6.35
N ALA A 81 3.51 3.06 -5.27
CA ALA A 81 4.88 2.60 -5.18
C ALA A 81 4.96 1.07 -5.14
N LEU A 82 4.07 0.43 -4.37
CA LEU A 82 4.02 -1.03 -4.28
C LEU A 82 3.56 -1.68 -5.59
N ALA A 83 2.51 -1.15 -6.23
CA ALA A 83 2.01 -1.64 -7.51
C ALA A 83 3.04 -1.45 -8.64
N SER A 84 3.81 -0.37 -8.62
CA SER A 84 4.91 -0.15 -9.57
C SER A 84 6.06 -1.13 -9.35
N ALA A 85 6.41 -1.43 -8.09
CA ALA A 85 7.50 -2.34 -7.74
C ALA A 85 7.15 -3.82 -7.88
N TYR A 86 5.88 -4.18 -7.68
CA TYR A 86 5.34 -5.54 -7.73
C TYR A 86 3.98 -5.56 -8.46
N PRO A 87 3.96 -5.50 -9.81
CA PRO A 87 2.71 -5.36 -10.58
C PRO A 87 1.67 -6.47 -10.39
N ALA A 88 2.11 -7.66 -9.93
CA ALA A 88 1.23 -8.80 -9.65
C ALA A 88 0.87 -8.97 -8.17
N LEU A 89 1.34 -8.08 -7.28
CA LEU A 89 1.01 -8.12 -5.86
C LEU A 89 -0.45 -7.72 -5.64
N ARG A 90 -1.18 -8.51 -4.86
CA ARG A 90 -2.53 -8.13 -4.43
C ARG A 90 -2.44 -7.10 -3.29
N ILE A 91 -3.02 -5.92 -3.51
CA ILE A 91 -3.06 -4.84 -2.53
C ILE A 91 -4.53 -4.51 -2.26
N VAL A 92 -4.88 -4.28 -1.00
CA VAL A 92 -6.22 -3.87 -0.55
C VAL A 92 -6.07 -2.64 0.33
N GLY A 93 -6.45 -1.47 -0.16
CA GLY A 93 -6.51 -0.23 0.61
C GLY A 93 -7.80 -0.09 1.42
N GLU A 94 -7.75 0.70 2.49
CA GLU A 94 -8.94 1.10 3.25
C GLU A 94 -9.81 2.10 2.48
N GLU A 95 -9.17 3.04 1.77
CA GLU A 95 -9.86 4.15 1.12
C GLU A 95 -10.39 3.75 -0.24
N ASP A 96 -11.59 4.22 -0.56
CA ASP A 96 -12.18 4.06 -1.88
C ASP A 96 -11.31 4.78 -2.92
N GLU A 97 -10.70 4.03 -3.82
CA GLU A 97 -9.93 4.59 -4.92
C GLU A 97 -10.90 5.11 -5.99
N ASP A 98 -10.98 6.42 -6.18
CA ASP A 98 -11.32 6.90 -7.52
C ASP A 98 -10.19 6.40 -8.43
N GLU A 99 -10.53 5.51 -9.38
CA GLU A 99 -9.64 4.77 -10.30
C GLU A 99 -8.82 5.68 -11.26
N GLU A 100 -8.33 6.84 -10.82
CA GLU A 100 -7.43 7.66 -11.60
C GLU A 100 -6.02 7.05 -11.53
N GLY A 101 -5.75 6.26 -12.57
CA GLY A 101 -4.50 5.57 -12.86
C GLY A 101 -3.27 6.23 -12.22
N VAL A 102 -2.64 5.44 -11.36
CA VAL A 102 -1.35 5.77 -10.79
C VAL A 102 -0.35 6.01 -11.92
N ALA A 103 0.15 7.25 -12.03
CA ALA A 103 1.34 7.51 -12.82
C ALA A 103 2.53 6.75 -12.18
N PRO A 104 3.37 6.05 -12.96
CA PRO A 104 4.54 5.37 -12.43
C PRO A 104 5.43 6.37 -11.71
N VAL A 105 5.71 6.13 -10.43
CA VAL A 105 6.73 6.89 -9.71
C VAL A 105 8.07 6.31 -10.14
N GLU A 106 8.95 7.13 -10.73
CA GLU A 106 10.26 6.67 -11.22
C GLU A 106 11.22 6.25 -10.10
N ASP A 107 10.88 6.51 -8.83
CA ASP A 107 11.69 6.19 -7.66
C ASP A 107 11.39 4.80 -7.11
N THR A 108 12.36 3.89 -7.22
CA THR A 108 12.26 2.49 -6.80
C THR A 108 12.19 2.35 -5.28
N LEU A 109 11.30 1.48 -4.78
CA LEU A 109 11.24 1.16 -3.35
C LEU A 109 12.52 0.50 -2.85
N ARG A 110 13.00 0.93 -1.68
CA ARG A 110 14.11 0.27 -0.96
C ARG A 110 13.71 -1.14 -0.53
N ARG A 111 14.64 -2.10 -0.64
CA ARG A 111 14.40 -3.53 -0.37
C ARG A 111 15.27 -4.09 0.76
N ASP A 112 15.97 -3.20 1.46
CA ASP A 112 17.01 -3.51 2.45
C ASP A 112 16.80 -2.82 3.81
N LEU A 113 15.60 -2.28 4.06
CA LEU A 113 15.28 -1.60 5.33
C LEU A 113 15.15 -2.55 6.52
N ILE A 114 14.64 -3.76 6.27
CA ILE A 114 14.54 -4.81 7.28
C ILE A 114 15.78 -5.68 7.18
N ASN A 115 16.80 -5.33 7.96
CA ASN A 115 18.03 -6.12 7.99
C ASN A 115 17.92 -7.21 9.06
N ALA A 116 18.18 -8.45 8.66
CA ALA A 116 18.49 -9.52 9.60
C ALA A 116 19.88 -9.27 10.15
N GLY A 117 20.12 -9.50 11.44
CA GLY A 117 21.51 -9.66 11.90
C GLY A 117 22.18 -10.81 11.12
N ALA A 118 23.51 -10.92 11.15
CA ALA A 118 24.23 -11.99 10.44
C ALA A 118 23.78 -13.42 10.83
N ALA A 119 23.12 -13.58 11.98
CA ALA A 119 22.52 -14.84 12.42
C ALA A 119 21.16 -15.16 11.75
N ASP A 120 20.43 -14.15 11.30
CA ASP A 120 19.05 -14.26 10.77
C ASP A 120 18.98 -14.21 9.23
N ALA A 121 20.13 -14.07 8.55
CA ALA A 121 20.20 -14.01 7.09
C ALA A 121 19.81 -15.34 6.42
N ALA A 122 19.81 -16.45 7.18
CA ALA A 122 19.35 -17.75 6.73
C ALA A 122 17.82 -17.92 6.75
N ASP A 123 17.09 -16.99 7.38
CA ASP A 123 15.63 -17.06 7.59
C ASP A 123 14.83 -16.18 6.62
N ASP A 124 15.34 -15.93 5.40
CA ASP A 124 14.55 -15.25 4.37
C ASP A 124 13.70 -16.25 3.58
N ASP A 125 12.39 -16.18 3.79
CA ASP A 125 11.43 -17.03 3.09
C ASP A 125 11.24 -16.56 1.64
N LEU A 126 11.46 -17.47 0.70
CA LEU A 126 11.06 -17.29 -0.69
C LEU A 126 9.65 -17.83 -0.88
N VAL A 127 8.73 -16.95 -1.23
CA VAL A 127 7.30 -17.27 -1.39
C VAL A 127 6.78 -16.85 -2.76
N PRO A 128 5.77 -17.52 -3.31
CA PRO A 128 5.10 -17.06 -4.52
C PRO A 128 4.46 -15.68 -4.29
N LEU A 129 4.73 -14.70 -5.14
CA LEU A 129 4.14 -13.35 -5.03
C LEU A 129 2.60 -13.41 -5.03
N SER A 130 2.03 -14.36 -5.77
CA SER A 130 0.58 -14.59 -5.85
C SER A 130 -0.06 -15.05 -4.54
N GLU A 131 0.72 -15.54 -3.58
CA GLU A 131 0.24 -15.92 -2.24
C GLU A 131 0.29 -14.75 -1.25
N LEU A 132 0.90 -13.62 -1.65
CA LEU A 132 1.00 -12.45 -0.81
C LEU A 132 -0.17 -11.49 -1.01
N THR A 133 -0.52 -10.82 0.07
CA THR A 133 -1.50 -9.73 0.05
C THR A 133 -1.10 -8.69 1.07
N VAL A 134 -1.06 -7.44 0.63
CA VAL A 134 -0.81 -6.30 1.50
C VAL A 134 -2.13 -5.57 1.74
N PHE A 135 -2.49 -5.41 3.01
CA PHE A 135 -3.59 -4.55 3.43
C PHE A 135 -3.02 -3.22 3.88
N VAL A 136 -3.59 -2.12 3.39
CA VAL A 136 -3.12 -0.76 3.64
C VAL A 136 -4.21 0.01 4.37
N ASP A 137 -3.91 0.37 5.62
CA ASP A 137 -4.56 1.46 6.34
C ASP A 137 -3.59 2.65 6.25
N PRO A 138 -3.92 3.72 5.52
CA PRO A 138 -2.98 4.81 5.25
C PRO A 138 -2.76 5.73 6.45
N VAL A 139 -3.72 5.82 7.37
CA VAL A 139 -3.68 6.65 8.59
C VAL A 139 -4.57 6.00 9.65
N ASP A 140 -3.97 5.28 10.59
CA ASP A 140 -4.74 4.74 11.71
C ASP A 140 -4.99 5.88 12.71
N GLY A 141 -6.28 6.11 13.03
CA GLY A 141 -6.70 7.24 13.88
C GLY A 141 -6.97 8.55 13.12
N THR A 142 -7.58 8.50 11.94
CA THR A 142 -7.96 9.70 11.16
C THR A 142 -8.75 10.74 11.96
N ARG A 143 -9.65 10.29 12.85
CA ARG A 143 -10.39 11.19 13.74
C ARG A 143 -9.45 11.92 14.71
N GLU A 144 -8.57 11.17 15.38
CA GLU A 144 -7.55 11.70 16.27
C GLU A 144 -6.64 12.70 15.55
N PHE A 145 -6.32 12.43 14.28
CA PHE A 145 -5.55 13.31 13.42
C PHE A 145 -6.26 14.66 13.21
N VAL A 146 -7.55 14.65 12.83
CA VAL A 146 -8.38 15.87 12.71
C VAL A 146 -8.49 16.62 14.02
N GLU A 147 -8.60 15.91 15.15
CA GLU A 147 -8.72 16.50 16.48
C GLU A 147 -7.35 16.88 17.10
N GLY A 148 -6.24 16.75 16.35
CA GLY A 148 -4.89 17.13 16.76
C GLY A 148 -4.26 16.22 17.82
N ARG A 149 -4.84 15.05 18.10
CA ARG A 149 -4.34 14.05 19.06
C ARG A 149 -3.29 13.13 18.44
N LEU A 150 -2.19 13.72 18.00
CA LEU A 150 -1.15 13.02 17.23
C LEU A 150 -0.49 11.84 17.96
N GLY A 151 -0.55 11.78 19.30
CA GLY A 151 -0.04 10.64 20.07
C GLY A 151 -0.89 9.36 19.92
N ALA A 152 -2.04 9.46 19.26
CA ALA A 152 -2.96 8.35 18.99
C ALA A 152 -3.15 8.10 17.49
N VAL A 153 -2.25 8.64 16.65
CA VAL A 153 -2.23 8.42 15.19
C VAL A 153 -1.04 7.53 14.87
N GLN A 154 -1.22 6.50 14.04
CA GLN A 154 -0.17 5.55 13.64
C GLN A 154 0.05 5.51 12.13
#